data_AF-Q6V8U5-F1
#
_entry.id   AF-Q6V8U5-F1
#
_cell.length_a   1.000
_cell.length_b   1.000
_cell.length_c   1.000
_cell.angle_alpha   90.00
_cell.angle_beta   90.00
_cell.angle_gamma   90.00
#
_symmetry.space_group_name_H-M   'P 1'
#
loop_
_entity.id
_entity.type
_entity.pdbx_description
1 polymer ?
#
loop_
_entity_poly.entity_id
_entity_poly.type
_entity_poly.pdbx_seq_one_letter_code
_entity_poly.pdbx_strand_id
1 'polypeptide(L)'
;NLSNYIFFPSTAMALSLFLYLPKLHETVSCEYRDLSDPVTIPGCIPIPGSELLDPVQDRRDEAYKWLLHHTKRYRLADGIIVNSFTELEPGALKALQEKEPGKPPVYPVGPL
;
A
#
# COMPACT_ATOMS: atom_id res chain seq x y z
N ASN A 1 8.78 -16.29 -20.78
CA ASN A 1 7.92 -15.21 -20.27
C ASN A 1 6.77 -15.82 -19.51
N LEU A 2 6.88 -15.88 -18.18
CA LEU A 2 5.78 -16.23 -17.29
C LEU A 2 5.25 -14.91 -16.71
N SER A 3 3.92 -14.76 -16.65
CA SER A 3 3.32 -13.60 -15.99
C SER A 3 3.49 -13.70 -14.47
N ASN A 4 3.92 -12.61 -13.85
CA ASN A 4 4.20 -12.52 -12.42
C ASN A 4 3.06 -11.80 -11.71
N TYR A 5 2.33 -12.51 -10.86
CA TYR A 5 1.25 -11.93 -10.06
C TYR A 5 1.65 -11.87 -8.59
N ILE A 6 1.21 -10.83 -7.89
CA ILE A 6 1.29 -10.74 -6.44
C ILE A 6 -0.07 -11.12 -5.88
N PHE A 7 -0.10 -12.12 -4.99
CA PHE A 7 -1.24 -12.31 -4.10
C PHE A 7 -1.00 -11.53 -2.82
N PHE A 8 -1.84 -10.54 -2.55
CA PHE A 8 -1.80 -9.70 -1.36
C PHE A 8 -2.85 -10.21 -0.36
N PRO A 9 -2.43 -10.86 0.74
CA PRO A 9 -3.33 -11.56 1.64
C PRO A 9 -4.01 -10.64 2.69
N SER A 10 -3.71 -9.34 2.66
CA SER A 10 -4.24 -8.35 3.60
C SER A 10 -5.24 -7.41 2.90
N THR A 11 -5.66 -6.36 3.59
CA THR A 11 -6.69 -5.42 3.17
C THR A 11 -6.29 -4.60 1.94
N ALA A 12 -7.27 -4.12 1.18
CA ALA A 12 -7.06 -3.16 0.10
C ALA A 12 -6.47 -1.85 0.63
N MET A 13 -6.85 -1.41 1.84
CA MET A 13 -6.23 -0.28 2.52
C MET A 13 -4.71 -0.46 2.70
N ALA A 14 -4.27 -1.63 3.18
CA ALA A 14 -2.85 -1.93 3.34
C ALA A 14 -2.14 -1.97 1.99
N LEU A 15 -2.75 -2.54 0.94
CA LEU A 15 -2.18 -2.51 -0.40
C LEU A 15 -2.02 -1.08 -0.94
N SER A 16 -3.01 -0.20 -0.68
CA SER A 16 -2.94 1.21 -1.05
C SER A 16 -1.76 1.91 -0.35
N LEU A 17 -1.55 1.63 0.95
CA LEU A 17 -0.37 2.10 1.67
C LEU A 17 0.92 1.57 1.04
N PHE A 18 1.01 0.30 0.68
CA PHE A 18 2.21 -0.28 0.07
C PHE A 18 2.59 0.45 -1.23
N LEU A 19 1.62 0.69 -2.12
CA LEU A 19 1.87 1.40 -3.37
C LEU A 19 2.17 2.89 -3.18
N TYR A 20 1.67 3.49 -2.10
CA TYR A 20 1.91 4.89 -1.75
C TYR A 20 3.19 5.11 -0.93
N LEU A 21 3.70 4.08 -0.23
CA LEU A 21 4.82 4.18 0.70
C LEU A 21 6.10 4.79 0.10
N PRO A 22 6.50 4.50 -1.17
CA PRO A 22 7.67 5.16 -1.77
C PRO A 22 7.52 6.68 -1.87
N LYS A 23 6.34 7.16 -2.27
CA LYS A 23 6.05 8.60 -2.33
C LYS A 23 6.01 9.19 -0.92
N LEU A 24 5.37 8.51 0.02
CA LEU A 24 5.31 8.95 1.42
C LEU A 24 6.72 9.09 2.02
N HIS A 25 7.61 8.12 1.75
CA HIS A 25 9.01 8.13 2.18
C HIS A 25 9.78 9.34 1.66
N GLU A 26 9.56 9.74 0.40
CA GLU A 26 10.22 10.90 -0.21
C GLU A 26 9.67 12.23 0.33
N THR A 27 8.37 12.28 0.65
CA THR A 27 7.71 13.52 1.07
C THR A 27 7.82 13.82 2.57
N VAL A 28 8.01 12.81 3.40
CA VAL A 28 8.10 12.96 4.86
C VAL A 28 9.52 12.66 5.30
N SER A 29 10.09 13.51 6.16
CA SER A 29 11.45 13.35 6.69
C SER A 29 11.53 12.83 8.13
N CYS A 30 10.49 13.02 8.94
CA CYS A 30 10.40 12.54 10.33
C CYS A 30 9.82 11.12 10.43
N GLU A 31 9.81 10.53 11.63
CA GLU A 31 9.09 9.27 11.84
C GLU A 31 7.58 9.50 11.63
N TYR A 32 6.88 8.53 11.04
CA TYR A 32 5.46 8.72 10.75
C TYR A 32 4.63 8.91 12.02
N ARG A 33 4.98 8.23 13.11
CA ARG A 33 4.37 8.40 14.44
C ARG A 33 4.50 9.81 15.03
N ASP A 34 5.43 10.61 14.53
CA ASP A 34 5.67 11.98 15.00
C ASP A 34 4.93 13.03 14.14
N LEU A 35 4.19 12.61 13.11
CA LEU A 35 3.38 13.51 12.31
C LEU A 35 2.22 14.09 13.13
N SER A 36 2.05 15.41 13.07
CA SER A 36 0.91 16.10 13.69
C SER A 36 -0.41 15.83 12.95
N ASP A 37 -0.34 15.76 11.62
CA ASP A 37 -1.48 15.49 10.76
C ASP A 37 -1.53 14.01 10.36
N PRO A 38 -2.74 13.42 10.23
CA PRO A 38 -2.89 12.04 9.81
C PRO A 38 -2.41 11.82 8.36
N VAL A 39 -1.89 10.62 8.09
CA VAL A 39 -1.47 10.21 6.76
C VAL A 39 -2.70 9.94 5.90
N THR A 40 -2.79 10.64 4.77
CA THR A 40 -3.88 10.45 3.79
C THR A 40 -3.46 9.44 2.73
N ILE A 41 -3.86 8.18 2.93
CA ILE A 41 -3.63 7.09 1.97
C ILE A 41 -4.70 7.17 0.86
N PRO A 42 -4.34 7.04 -0.43
CA PRO A 42 -5.32 7.12 -1.52
C PRO A 42 -6.52 6.18 -1.32
N GLY A 43 -7.73 6.74 -1.39
CA GLY A 43 -8.99 6.01 -1.25
C GLY A 43 -9.35 5.58 0.18
N CYS A 44 -8.54 5.92 1.17
CA CYS A 44 -8.72 5.47 2.55
C CYS A 44 -9.08 6.64 3.47
N ILE A 45 -9.57 6.32 4.66
CA ILE A 45 -9.70 7.32 5.73
C ILE A 45 -8.30 7.78 6.19
N PRO A 46 -8.14 9.04 6.65
CA PRO A 46 -6.87 9.49 7.23
C PRO A 46 -6.50 8.66 8.46
N ILE A 47 -5.24 8.24 8.56
CA ILE A 47 -4.75 7.38 9.65
C ILE A 47 -3.65 8.11 10.42
N PRO A 48 -3.71 8.21 11.76
CA PRO A 48 -2.58 8.69 12.55
C PRO A 48 -1.32 7.89 12.22
N GLY A 49 -0.17 8.54 12.05
CA GLY A 49 1.05 7.83 11.65
C GLY A 49 1.50 6.77 12.66
N SER A 50 1.12 6.92 13.93
CA SER A 50 1.34 5.94 15.01
C SER A 50 0.50 4.67 14.90
N GLU A 51 -0.54 4.66 14.06
CA GLU A 51 -1.42 3.51 13.82
C GLU A 51 -1.13 2.79 12.50
N LEU A 52 -0.10 3.25 11.76
CA LEU A 52 0.39 2.54 10.58
C LEU A 52 1.10 1.23 10.97
N LEU A 53 1.38 0.39 9.98
CA LEU A 53 2.01 -0.93 10.13
C LEU A 53 3.31 -0.87 10.95
N ASP A 54 3.55 -1.89 11.78
CA ASP A 54 4.74 -1.97 12.64
C ASP A 54 6.07 -1.67 11.93
N PRO A 55 6.37 -2.19 10.72
CA PRO A 55 7.65 -1.93 10.07
C PRO A 55 7.84 -0.47 9.65
N VAL A 56 6.78 0.36 9.63
CA VAL A 56 6.91 1.79 9.31
C VAL A 56 7.09 2.68 10.54
N GLN A 57 7.03 2.09 11.74
CA GLN A 57 7.15 2.83 12.99
C GLN A 57 8.59 3.26 13.28
N ASP A 58 9.59 2.55 12.76
CA ASP A 58 11.01 2.95 12.81
C ASP A 58 11.59 2.96 11.40
N ARG A 59 11.75 4.17 10.82
CA ARG A 59 12.26 4.34 9.45
C ARG A 59 13.75 4.05 9.29
N ARG A 60 14.48 3.82 10.38
CA ARG A 60 15.93 3.52 10.38
C ARG A 60 16.19 2.02 10.47
N ASP A 61 15.22 1.25 10.96
CA ASP A 61 15.29 -0.19 11.09
C ASP A 61 15.37 -0.91 9.74
N GLU A 62 15.97 -2.10 9.74
CA GLU A 62 16.10 -2.92 8.54
C GLU A 62 14.75 -3.44 8.04
N ALA A 63 13.77 -3.68 8.92
CA ALA A 63 12.43 -4.09 8.51
C ALA A 63 11.75 -3.01 7.65
N TYR A 64 11.92 -1.73 7.97
CA TYR A 64 11.42 -0.63 7.14
C TYR A 64 12.09 -0.61 5.77
N LYS A 65 13.43 -0.72 5.73
CA LYS A 65 14.19 -0.72 4.48
C LYS A 65 13.78 -1.89 3.59
N TRP A 66 13.58 -3.07 4.18
CA TRP A 66 13.06 -4.24 3.49
C TRP A 66 11.65 -4.05 2.98
N LEU A 67 10.73 -3.51 3.79
CA LEU A 67 9.38 -3.19 3.35
C LEU A 67 9.40 -2.22 2.16
N LEU A 68 10.13 -1.10 2.27
CA LEU A 68 10.27 -0.09 1.22
C LEU A 68 10.90 -0.66 -0.06
N HIS A 69 11.87 -1.57 0.07
CA HIS A 69 12.46 -2.26 -1.07
C HIS A 69 11.41 -3.10 -1.82
N HIS A 70 10.58 -3.85 -1.09
CA HIS A 70 9.54 -4.69 -1.71
C HIS A 70 8.43 -3.85 -2.32
N THR A 71 7.95 -2.80 -1.65
CA THR A 71 6.87 -1.94 -2.18
C THR A 71 7.25 -1.30 -3.52
N LYS A 72 8.50 -0.86 -3.69
CA LYS A 72 9.02 -0.36 -4.98
C LYS A 72 8.93 -1.38 -6.11
N ARG A 73 8.93 -2.68 -5.79
CA ARG A 73 8.86 -3.79 -6.75
C ARG A 73 7.44 -4.27 -7.05
N TYR A 74 6.43 -3.84 -6.31
CA TYR A 74 5.04 -4.21 -6.59
C TYR A 74 4.60 -3.75 -7.99
N ARG A 75 5.17 -2.64 -8.47
CA ARG A 75 4.95 -2.12 -9.83
C ARG A 75 5.56 -2.97 -10.95
N LEU A 76 6.36 -3.98 -10.62
CA LEU A 76 6.92 -4.93 -11.59
C LEU A 76 6.00 -6.13 -11.84
N ALA A 77 4.91 -6.28 -11.07
CA ALA A 77 3.94 -7.34 -11.30
C ALA A 77 3.08 -7.06 -12.53
N ASP A 78 2.60 -8.12 -13.18
CA ASP A 78 1.61 -8.03 -14.26
C ASP A 78 0.19 -7.80 -13.70
N GLY A 79 -0.01 -8.07 -12.42
CA GLY A 79 -1.26 -7.86 -11.71
C GLY A 79 -1.13 -8.14 -10.21
N ILE A 80 -2.00 -7.52 -9.42
CA ILE A 80 -2.09 -7.74 -7.98
C ILE A 80 -3.48 -8.28 -7.67
N ILE A 81 -3.52 -9.44 -7.03
CA ILE A 81 -4.73 -10.10 -6.54
C ILE A 81 -4.84 -9.76 -5.06
N VAL A 82 -5.97 -9.25 -4.60
CA VAL A 82 -6.19 -8.91 -3.19
C VAL A 82 -7.39 -9.68 -2.64
N ASN A 83 -7.23 -10.28 -1.45
CA ASN A 83 -8.30 -11.01 -0.76
C ASN A 83 -9.27 -10.04 -0.08
N SER A 84 -10.01 -9.29 -0.90
CA SER A 84 -11.03 -8.32 -0.50
C SER A 84 -12.08 -8.19 -1.60
N PHE A 85 -13.15 -7.42 -1.35
CA PHE A 85 -14.25 -7.17 -2.29
C PHE A 85 -14.79 -5.73 -2.16
N THR A 86 -15.42 -5.23 -3.23
CA THR A 86 -15.78 -3.81 -3.40
C THR A 86 -16.67 -3.26 -2.28
N GLU A 87 -17.65 -4.02 -1.83
CA GLU A 87 -18.59 -3.60 -0.80
C GLU A 87 -17.94 -3.45 0.58
N LEU A 88 -16.82 -4.14 0.83
CA LEU A 88 -16.07 -4.05 2.09
C LEU A 88 -15.14 -2.82 2.11
N GLU A 89 -14.41 -2.58 1.02
CA GLU A 89 -13.39 -1.53 0.93
C GLU A 89 -13.56 -0.63 -0.32
N PRO A 90 -14.73 0.02 -0.51
CA PRO A 90 -15.07 0.66 -1.78
C PRO A 90 -14.14 1.82 -2.15
N GLY A 91 -13.72 2.61 -1.16
CA GLY A 91 -12.80 3.73 -1.37
C GLY A 91 -11.41 3.26 -1.81
N ALA A 92 -10.82 2.33 -1.05
CA ALA A 92 -9.47 1.82 -1.31
C ALA A 92 -9.40 1.10 -2.67
N LEU A 93 -10.37 0.22 -2.96
CA LEU A 93 -10.42 -0.50 -4.22
C LEU A 93 -10.64 0.43 -5.41
N LYS A 94 -11.50 1.45 -5.28
CA LYS A 94 -11.65 2.48 -6.32
C LYS A 94 -10.32 3.16 -6.64
N ALA A 95 -9.60 3.64 -5.63
CA ALA A 95 -8.30 4.30 -5.83
C ALA A 95 -7.23 3.34 -6.39
N LEU A 96 -7.22 2.08 -5.94
CA LEU A 96 -6.32 1.06 -6.44
C LEU A 96 -6.56 0.75 -7.92
N GLN A 97 -7.82 0.72 -8.36
CA GLN A 97 -8.21 0.41 -9.73
C GLN A 97 -8.13 1.61 -10.70
N GLU A 98 -7.92 2.83 -10.21
CA GLU A 98 -7.65 3.99 -11.08
C GLU A 98 -6.42 3.75 -11.95
N LYS A 99 -6.52 4.05 -13.25
CA LYS A 99 -5.41 3.86 -14.18
C LYS A 99 -4.29 4.86 -13.91
N GLU A 100 -3.09 4.36 -13.70
CA GLU A 100 -1.88 5.15 -13.51
C GLU A 100 -0.73 4.51 -14.29
N PRO A 101 0.12 5.29 -14.98
CA PRO A 101 1.29 4.74 -15.68
C PRO A 101 2.17 3.89 -14.75
N GLY A 102 2.44 2.65 -15.16
CA GLY A 102 3.29 1.71 -14.41
C GLY A 102 2.68 1.17 -13.11
N LYS A 103 1.38 1.41 -12.84
CA LYS A 103 0.66 0.71 -11.77
C LYS A 103 -0.02 -0.55 -12.34
N PRO A 104 0.21 -1.73 -11.77
CA PRO A 104 -0.45 -2.95 -12.23
C PRO A 104 -1.95 -2.92 -11.95
N PRO A 105 -2.77 -3.65 -12.74
CA PRO A 105 -4.18 -3.83 -12.43
C PRO A 105 -4.36 -4.56 -11.09
N VAL A 106 -5.38 -4.16 -10.33
CA VAL A 106 -5.73 -4.75 -9.03
C VAL A 106 -7.06 -5.49 -9.12
N TYR A 107 -7.04 -6.76 -8.71
CA TYR A 107 -8.17 -7.70 -8.78
C TYR A 107 -8.62 -8.09 -7.36
N PRO A 108 -9.73 -7.52 -6.87
CA PRO A 108 -10.39 -8.03 -5.67
C PRO A 108 -11.06 -9.37 -5.99
N VAL A 109 -10.67 -10.45 -5.29
CA VAL A 109 -11.18 -11.82 -5.52
C VAL A 109 -11.67 -12.49 -4.24
N GLY A 110 -11.80 -11.73 -3.15
CA GLY A 110 -12.23 -12.25 -1.86
C GLY A 110 -13.76 -12.36 -1.72
N PRO A 111 -14.23 -12.93 -0.61
CA PRO A 111 -13.42 -13.61 0.39
C PRO A 111 -13.00 -15.02 -0.08
N LEU A 112 -11.72 -15.32 0.06
CA LEU A 112 -11.12 -16.66 -0.11
C LEU A 112 -10.73 -17.24 1.25
#